data_AF-A0AAW8N773-F1
#
_entry.id   AF-A0AAW8N773-F1
#
_cell.length_a   1.000
_cell.length_b   1.000
_cell.length_c   1.000
_cell.angle_alpha   90.00
_cell.angle_beta   90.00
_cell.angle_gamma   90.00
#
_symmetry.space_group_name_H-M   'P 1'
#
loop_
_entity.id
_entity.type
_entity.pdbx_description
1 polymer ?
#
loop_
_entity_poly.entity_id
_entity_poly.type
_entity_poly.pdbx_seq_one_letter_code
_entity_poly.pdbx_strand_id
1 'polypeptide(L)'
;MEVDRQTLRHIRFPNVWSLGDAAATTNSKSGGALRKQTKVLAKNLVAARKGKPLRAKYNGYSVCPFTVSRDTVVFAEFDDRYWPMPTIPRVPTWNESKLSWVVDRDIFPQVYWNLILKGRA
;
A
#
# COMPACT_ATOMS: atom_id res chain seq x y z
N MET A 1 -4.03 -16.41 -0.28
CA MET A 1 -2.76 -17.04 -0.71
C MET A 1 -1.70 -16.82 0.36
N GLU A 2 -1.07 -17.89 0.82
CA GLU A 2 -0.09 -17.84 1.91
C GLU A 2 1.22 -17.17 1.47
N VAL A 3 1.68 -16.14 2.19
CA VAL A 3 2.94 -15.45 1.91
C VAL A 3 3.62 -15.02 3.21
N ASP A 4 4.94 -14.87 3.16
CA ASP A 4 5.67 -14.15 4.18
C ASP A 4 5.24 -12.68 4.17
N ARG A 5 4.75 -12.19 5.32
CA ARG A 5 4.09 -10.89 5.44
C ARG A 5 5.00 -9.71 5.07
N GLN A 6 6.31 -9.87 5.21
CA GLN A 6 7.25 -8.80 4.95
C GLN A 6 7.84 -8.87 3.53
N THR A 7 8.10 -10.05 3.00
CA THR A 7 8.79 -10.23 1.71
C THR A 7 7.84 -10.47 0.55
N LEU A 8 6.58 -10.87 0.83
CA LEU A 8 5.52 -11.17 -0.13
C LEU A 8 5.77 -12.42 -1.01
N ARG A 9 6.74 -13.24 -0.61
CA ARG A 9 7.03 -14.54 -1.23
C ARG A 9 6.18 -15.63 -0.59
N HIS A 10 5.72 -16.61 -1.36
CA HIS A 10 5.05 -17.78 -0.81
C HIS A 10 5.98 -18.53 0.15
N ILE A 11 5.45 -19.01 1.27
CA ILE A 11 6.30 -19.59 2.32
C ILE A 11 6.85 -20.99 1.95
N ARG A 12 6.13 -21.73 1.10
CA ARG A 12 6.50 -23.09 0.64
C ARG A 12 7.12 -23.15 -0.75
N PHE A 13 6.86 -22.14 -1.59
CA PHE A 13 7.20 -22.18 -3.03
C PHE A 13 8.03 -20.94 -3.37
N PRO A 14 9.37 -21.04 -3.45
CA PRO A 14 10.26 -19.87 -3.52
C PRO A 14 10.17 -19.08 -4.84
N ASN A 15 9.57 -19.66 -5.88
CA ASN A 15 9.28 -19.04 -7.17
C ASN A 15 7.88 -18.40 -7.25
N VAL A 16 7.08 -18.53 -6.20
CA VAL A 16 5.69 -18.04 -6.16
C VAL A 16 5.59 -16.80 -5.27
N TRP A 17 4.83 -15.80 -5.72
CA TRP A 17 4.71 -14.49 -5.08
C TRP A 17 3.25 -14.02 -5.11
N SER A 18 2.84 -13.21 -4.14
CA SER A 18 1.50 -12.62 -4.11
C SER A 18 1.51 -11.27 -3.41
N LEU A 19 0.65 -10.36 -3.86
CA LEU A 19 0.37 -9.08 -3.21
C LEU A 19 -1.13 -8.76 -3.31
N GLY A 20 -1.54 -7.65 -2.72
CA GLY A 20 -2.92 -7.15 -2.76
C GLY A 20 -3.89 -8.00 -1.95
N ASP A 21 -5.11 -8.08 -2.46
CA ASP A 21 -6.24 -8.67 -1.75
C ASP A 21 -6.13 -10.20 -1.67
N ALA A 22 -5.52 -10.81 -2.69
CA ALA A 22 -5.28 -12.25 -2.74
C ALA A 22 -4.20 -12.73 -1.74
N ALA A 23 -3.26 -11.86 -1.34
CA ALA A 23 -2.18 -12.20 -0.43
C ALA A 23 -2.67 -12.25 1.03
N ALA A 24 -2.27 -13.24 1.82
CA ALA A 24 -2.61 -13.36 3.24
C ALA A 24 -1.75 -12.44 4.13
N THR A 25 -1.70 -11.16 3.81
CA THR A 25 -1.08 -10.12 4.64
C THR A 25 -2.03 -9.65 5.75
N THR A 26 -1.48 -9.12 6.85
CA THR A 26 -2.24 -8.68 8.04
C THR A 26 -2.84 -7.29 7.94
N ASN A 27 -2.36 -6.46 7.00
CA ASN A 27 -2.86 -5.12 6.81
C ASN A 27 -4.29 -5.09 6.24
N SER A 28 -5.01 -3.99 6.51
CA SER A 28 -6.26 -3.69 5.80
C SER A 28 -6.04 -3.58 4.29
N LYS A 29 -6.94 -4.17 3.50
CA LYS A 29 -6.84 -4.23 2.03
C LYS A 29 -7.20 -2.88 1.42
N SER A 30 -6.26 -2.30 0.65
CA SER A 30 -6.44 -0.99 0.02
C SER A 30 -5.49 -0.78 -1.16
N GLY A 31 -5.84 0.14 -2.06
CA GLY A 31 -4.96 0.55 -3.16
C GLY A 31 -3.65 1.17 -2.69
N GLY A 32 -3.65 1.91 -1.57
CA GLY A 32 -2.41 2.46 -1.02
C GLY A 32 -1.49 1.41 -0.41
N ALA A 33 -2.06 0.36 0.21
CA ALA A 33 -1.29 -0.82 0.62
C ALA A 33 -0.68 -1.53 -0.60
N LEU A 34 -1.49 -1.75 -1.65
CA LEU A 34 -1.06 -2.38 -2.91
C LEU A 34 0.17 -1.68 -3.51
N ARG A 35 0.19 -0.34 -3.52
CA ARG A 35 1.34 0.44 -4.01
C ARG A 35 2.63 0.12 -3.25
N LYS A 36 2.59 0.10 -1.91
CA LYS A 36 3.77 -0.20 -1.09
C LYS A 36 4.21 -1.67 -1.24
N GLN A 37 3.24 -2.59 -1.28
CA GLN A 37 3.50 -4.02 -1.49
C GLN A 37 4.17 -4.28 -2.84
N THR A 38 3.69 -3.64 -3.92
CA THR A 38 4.26 -3.77 -5.27
C THR A 38 5.74 -3.41 -5.29
N LYS A 39 6.13 -2.32 -4.63
CA LYS A 39 7.54 -1.89 -4.54
C LYS A 39 8.43 -2.90 -3.80
N VAL A 40 7.91 -3.51 -2.73
CA VAL A 40 8.63 -4.54 -1.97
C VAL A 40 8.79 -5.81 -2.79
N LEU A 41 7.69 -6.29 -3.38
CA LEU A 41 7.67 -7.51 -4.19
C LEU A 41 8.61 -7.37 -5.39
N ALA A 42 8.52 -6.28 -6.15
CA ALA A 42 9.37 -6.07 -7.33
C ALA A 42 10.87 -6.10 -6.98
N LYS A 43 11.27 -5.43 -5.89
CA LYS A 43 12.67 -5.44 -5.41
C LYS A 43 13.12 -6.84 -5.01
N ASN A 44 12.29 -7.56 -4.26
CA ASN A 44 12.62 -8.91 -3.80
C ASN A 44 12.63 -9.93 -4.94
N LEU A 45 11.73 -9.81 -5.92
CA LEU A 45 11.70 -10.66 -7.11
C LEU A 45 12.98 -10.51 -7.94
N VAL A 46 13.44 -9.26 -8.15
CA VAL A 46 14.72 -8.99 -8.83
C VAL A 46 15.91 -9.53 -8.03
N ALA A 47 15.89 -9.40 -6.70
CA ALA A 47 16.93 -9.95 -5.85
C ALA A 47 16.97 -11.49 -5.91
N ALA A 48 15.82 -12.14 -5.82
CA ALA A 48 15.68 -13.60 -5.91
C ALA A 48 16.21 -14.13 -7.24
N ARG A 49 15.86 -13.48 -8.37
CA ARG A 49 16.37 -13.84 -9.70
C ARG A 49 17.90 -13.75 -9.80
N LYS A 50 18.54 -12.90 -8.99
CA LYS A 50 19.99 -12.73 -8.93
C LYS A 50 20.65 -13.56 -7.82
N GLY A 51 19.92 -14.44 -7.14
CA GLY A 51 20.43 -15.21 -5.98
C GLY A 51 20.81 -14.33 -4.78
N LYS A 52 20.26 -13.11 -4.68
CA LYS A 52 20.56 -12.16 -3.59
C LYS A 52 19.52 -12.25 -2.46
N PRO A 53 19.89 -11.87 -1.22
CA PRO A 53 18.96 -11.87 -0.09
C PRO A 53 17.79 -10.88 -0.27
N LEU A 54 16.61 -11.25 0.25
CA LEU A 54 15.37 -10.47 0.18
C LEU A 54 15.34 -9.36 1.24
N ARG A 55 15.97 -8.22 0.93
CA ARG A 55 16.12 -7.12 1.88
C ARG A 55 14.92 -6.19 1.97
N ALA A 56 14.04 -6.14 0.96
CA ALA A 56 12.88 -5.27 1.03
C ALA A 56 11.81 -5.87 1.93
N LYS A 57 11.25 -5.04 2.82
CA LYS A 57 10.29 -5.46 3.85
C LYS A 57 9.08 -4.56 3.80
N TYR A 58 7.91 -5.17 3.66
CA TYR A 58 6.62 -4.53 3.85
C TYR A 58 6.31 -4.49 5.33
N ASN A 59 5.79 -3.34 5.77
CA ASN A 59 5.60 -2.98 7.17
C ASN A 59 4.13 -3.02 7.59
N GLY A 60 3.23 -3.59 6.78
CA GLY A 60 1.81 -3.62 7.09
C GLY A 60 1.05 -2.32 6.81
N TYR A 61 1.69 -1.32 6.20
CA TYR A 61 1.05 -0.03 5.90
C TYR A 61 -0.24 -0.19 5.07
N SER A 62 -1.30 0.49 5.49
CA SER A 62 -2.52 0.70 4.71
C SER A 62 -3.02 2.13 4.87
N VAL A 63 -3.90 2.52 3.95
CA VAL A 63 -4.60 3.81 3.98
C VAL A 63 -6.06 3.60 3.58
N CYS A 64 -6.96 4.28 4.26
CA CYS A 64 -8.38 4.28 3.96
C CYS A 64 -8.89 5.74 3.93
N PRO A 65 -9.30 6.26 2.75
CA PRO A 65 -10.11 7.46 2.69
C PRO A 65 -11.54 7.15 3.12
N PHE A 66 -12.01 7.78 4.19
CA PHE A 66 -13.40 7.76 4.62
C PHE A 66 -14.09 9.03 4.14
N THR A 67 -15.02 8.89 3.20
CA THR A 67 -15.92 9.99 2.84
C THR A 67 -16.87 10.24 4.01
N VAL A 68 -16.80 11.42 4.62
CA VAL A 68 -17.59 11.76 5.81
C VAL A 68 -18.73 12.73 5.51
N SER A 69 -18.65 13.46 4.39
CA SER A 69 -19.74 14.27 3.87
C SER A 69 -19.73 14.29 2.33
N ARG A 70 -20.58 15.11 1.71
CA ARG A 70 -20.61 15.28 0.25
C ARG A 70 -19.35 15.93 -0.33
N ASP A 71 -18.56 16.62 0.48
CA ASP A 71 -17.39 17.37 0.04
C ASP A 71 -16.17 17.25 0.95
N THR A 72 -16.15 16.29 1.88
CA THR A 72 -15.05 16.07 2.82
C THR A 72 -14.68 14.60 3.01
N VAL A 73 -13.40 14.37 3.27
CA VAL A 73 -12.83 13.04 3.54
C VAL A 73 -11.89 13.10 4.74
N VAL A 74 -11.75 11.97 5.43
CA VAL A 74 -10.70 11.69 6.43
C VAL A 74 -9.78 10.62 5.86
N PHE A 75 -8.48 10.86 5.85
CA PHE A 75 -7.47 9.88 5.45
C PHE A 75 -6.86 9.22 6.68
N ALA A 76 -7.23 7.97 6.94
CA ALA A 76 -6.62 7.18 7.98
C ALA A 76 -5.47 6.35 7.38
N GLU A 77 -4.24 6.57 7.88
CA GLU A 77 -3.05 5.80 7.52
C GLU A 77 -2.52 5.05 8.74
N PHE A 78 -2.27 3.75 8.62
CA PHE A 78 -1.93 2.90 9.76
C PHE A 78 -1.20 1.62 9.36
N ASP A 79 -0.58 0.96 10.35
CA ASP A 79 0.01 -0.38 10.21
C ASP A 79 -1.01 -1.50 10.48
N ASP A 80 -0.54 -2.75 10.50
CA ASP A 80 -1.38 -3.92 10.78
C ASP A 80 -1.83 -4.05 12.25
N ARG A 81 -1.35 -3.18 13.12
CA ARG A 81 -1.75 -3.05 14.53
C ARG A 81 -2.58 -1.79 14.76
N TYR A 82 -2.96 -1.08 13.70
CA TYR A 82 -3.70 0.19 13.74
C TYR A 82 -2.94 1.36 14.40
N TRP A 83 -1.61 1.29 14.48
CA TRP A 83 -0.82 2.47 14.87
C TRP A 83 -0.77 3.46 13.71
N PRO A 84 -0.94 4.77 13.98
CA PRO A 84 -0.88 5.79 12.93
C PRO A 84 0.46 5.77 12.16
N MET A 85 0.37 5.74 10.84
CA MET A 85 1.52 5.79 9.93
C MET A 85 1.36 6.89 8.87
N PRO A 86 1.28 8.18 9.25
CA PRO A 86 1.05 9.25 8.30
C PRO A 86 2.20 9.35 7.29
N THR A 87 1.87 9.35 6.00
CA THR A 87 2.86 9.53 4.93
C THR A 87 3.46 10.94 4.98
N ILE A 88 2.68 11.93 5.42
CA ILE A 88 3.10 13.32 5.58
C ILE A 88 2.89 13.74 7.04
N PRO A 89 3.89 13.57 7.93
CA PRO A 89 3.71 13.77 9.38
C PRO A 89 3.23 15.16 9.82
N ARG A 90 3.46 16.20 9.00
CA ARG A 90 3.06 17.59 9.29
C ARG A 90 1.66 17.95 8.79
N VAL A 91 1.00 17.06 8.04
CA VAL A 91 -0.34 17.28 7.53
C VAL A 91 -1.28 16.34 8.30
N PRO A 92 -2.23 16.87 9.08
CA PRO A 92 -3.16 16.04 9.84
C PRO A 92 -4.22 15.46 8.89
N THR A 93 -3.84 14.44 8.13
CA THR A 93 -4.69 13.77 7.14
C THR A 93 -5.88 13.06 7.79
N TRP A 94 -5.80 12.78 9.10
CA TRP A 94 -6.87 12.21 9.92
C TRP A 94 -7.95 13.21 10.34
N ASN A 95 -7.81 14.50 10.01
CA ASN A 95 -8.88 15.48 10.17
C ASN A 95 -9.76 15.54 8.92
N GLU A 96 -11.03 15.86 9.11
CA GLU A 96 -11.96 16.10 8.01
C GLU A 96 -11.46 17.26 7.14
N SER A 97 -11.36 17.04 5.82
CA SER A 97 -10.77 18.01 4.91
C SER A 97 -11.42 18.00 3.53
N LYS A 98 -11.82 19.19 3.07
CA LYS A 98 -12.29 19.44 1.69
C LYS A 98 -11.16 19.33 0.67
N LEU A 99 -9.95 19.74 1.04
CA LEU A 99 -8.78 19.61 0.17
C LEU A 99 -8.44 18.15 -0.08
N SER A 100 -8.49 17.35 0.98
CA SER A 100 -8.31 15.90 0.90
C SER A 100 -9.37 15.25 0.02
N TRP A 101 -10.60 15.76 0.04
CA TRP A 101 -11.69 15.28 -0.83
C TRP A 101 -11.39 15.53 -2.30
N VAL A 102 -10.92 16.73 -2.67
CA VAL A 102 -10.49 17.02 -4.05
C VAL A 102 -9.35 16.11 -4.47
N VAL A 103 -8.39 15.83 -3.58
CA VAL A 103 -7.30 14.90 -3.87
C VAL A 103 -7.83 13.48 -4.13
N ASP A 104 -8.71 12.98 -3.27
CA ASP A 104 -9.28 11.65 -3.39
C ASP A 104 -10.13 11.50 -4.66
N ARG A 105 -11.03 12.46 -4.91
CA ARG A 105 -11.99 12.40 -6.01
C ARG A 105 -11.36 12.69 -7.37
N ASP A 106 -10.49 13.69 -7.45
CA ASP A 106 -10.05 14.24 -8.74
C ASP A 106 -8.59 13.89 -9.07
N ILE A 107 -7.69 13.82 -8.07
CA ILE A 107 -6.25 13.57 -8.29
C ILE A 107 -5.93 12.07 -8.30
N PHE A 108 -6.43 11.29 -7.35
CA PHE A 108 -6.10 9.87 -7.25
C PHE A 108 -6.51 9.02 -8.45
N PRO A 109 -7.66 9.24 -9.12
CA PRO A 109 -7.94 8.55 -10.37
C PRO A 109 -6.87 8.83 -11.45
N GLN A 110 -6.39 10.07 -11.56
CA GLN A 110 -5.33 10.42 -12.51
C GLN A 110 -4.01 9.73 -12.14
N VAL A 111 -3.65 9.72 -10.86
CA VAL A 111 -2.46 9.01 -10.35
C VAL A 111 -2.56 7.51 -10.61
N TYR A 112 -3.74 6.92 -10.43
CA TYR A 112 -3.99 5.51 -10.67
C TYR A 112 -3.70 5.13 -12.12
N TRP A 113 -4.37 5.78 -13.07
CA TRP A 113 -4.23 5.46 -14.50
C TRP A 113 -2.87 5.85 -15.08
N ASN A 114 -2.29 6.97 -14.65
CA ASN A 114 -1.09 7.51 -15.28
C ASN A 114 0.22 7.12 -14.59
N LEU A 115 0.19 6.72 -13.33
CA LEU A 115 1.41 6.38 -12.57
C LEU A 115 1.39 4.95 -12.02
N ILE A 116 0.33 4.58 -11.28
CA ILE A 116 0.29 3.28 -10.58
C ILE A 116 0.27 2.13 -11.58
N LEU A 117 -0.68 2.13 -12.52
CA LEU A 117 -0.78 1.06 -13.52
C LEU A 117 0.43 0.99 -14.46
N LYS A 118 1.12 2.11 -14.66
CA LYS A 118 2.35 2.19 -15.46
C LYS A 118 3.61 1.82 -14.66
N GLY A 119 3.49 1.48 -13.38
CA GLY A 119 4.60 1.09 -12.51
C GLY A 119 5.57 2.24 -12.18
N ARG A 120 5.11 3.49 -12.22
CA ARG A 120 5.92 4.71 -12.00
C ARG A 120 5.77 5.33 -10.60
N ALA A 121 4.85 4.82 -9.78
CA ALA A 121 4.47 5.36 -8.47
C ALA A 121 5.23 4.73 -7.28
#